data_AF-A0A846CJ63-F1
#
_entry.id   AF-A0A846CJ63-F1
#
_cell.length_a   1.000
_cell.length_b   1.000
_cell.length_c   1.000
_cell.angle_alpha   90.00
_cell.angle_beta   90.00
_cell.angle_gamma   90.00
#
_symmetry.space_group_name_H-M   'P 1'
#
loop_
_entity.id
_entity.type
_entity.pdbx_description
1 polymer ?
#
loop_
_entity_poly.entity_id
_entity_poly.type
_entity_poly.pdbx_seq_one_letter_code
_entity_poly.pdbx_strand_id
1 'polypeptide(L)'
;MNDLSSHYSDSEWVDQVNKLLVEIASISVSDQPKLPENIAQRALPLAKTAKSIQEKADSLIIPSDSLEWVEKVRQLLLDLSRASLADIPRLPVSIGQRSLVLAKTAQNIKDKVAEKKY
;
A
#
# COMPACT_ATOMS: atom_id res chain seq x y z
N MET A 1 -0.56 -18.57 -20.97
CA MET A 1 -0.46 -17.14 -21.34
C MET A 1 -1.18 -16.29 -20.29
N ASN A 2 -0.75 -16.29 -19.01
CA ASN A 2 -1.40 -15.51 -17.93
C ASN A 2 -0.40 -14.74 -17.04
N ASP A 3 0.91 -14.91 -17.24
CA ASP A 3 1.92 -14.22 -16.43
C ASP A 3 1.91 -12.70 -16.63
N LEU A 4 1.92 -12.23 -17.88
CA LEU A 4 2.05 -10.80 -18.19
C LEU A 4 0.93 -9.93 -17.62
N SER A 5 -0.30 -10.44 -17.51
CA SER A 5 -1.42 -9.71 -16.91
C SER A 5 -1.29 -9.61 -15.39
N SER A 6 -0.79 -10.66 -14.73
CA SER A 6 -0.50 -10.62 -13.29
C SER A 6 0.66 -9.68 -12.95
N HIS A 7 1.70 -9.67 -13.79
CA HIS A 7 2.88 -8.82 -13.68
C HIS A 7 2.54 -7.32 -13.81
N TYR A 8 1.67 -6.96 -14.76
CA TYR A 8 1.18 -5.59 -14.88
C TYR A 8 0.33 -5.18 -13.66
N SER A 9 -0.50 -6.11 -13.17
CA SER A 9 -1.39 -5.88 -12.02
C SER A 9 -0.62 -5.63 -10.72
N ASP A 10 0.48 -6.34 -10.47
CA ASP A 10 1.27 -6.18 -9.24
C ASP A 10 2.04 -4.85 -9.21
N SER A 11 2.64 -4.46 -10.33
CA SER A 11 3.33 -3.16 -10.43
C SER A 11 2.36 -1.99 -10.31
N GLU A 12 1.16 -2.10 -10.89
CA GLU A 12 0.11 -1.10 -10.76
C GLU A 12 -0.38 -1.01 -9.30
N TRP A 13 -0.53 -2.16 -8.64
CA TRP A 13 -0.89 -2.20 -7.23
C TRP A 13 0.14 -1.49 -6.35
N VAL A 14 1.46 -1.70 -6.57
CA VAL A 14 2.52 -0.98 -5.83
C VAL A 14 2.41 0.54 -6.04
N ASP A 15 2.07 0.99 -7.25
CA ASP A 15 1.89 2.42 -7.53
C ASP A 15 0.65 3.01 -6.81
N GLN A 16 -0.48 2.30 -6.85
CA GLN A 16 -1.69 2.70 -6.14
C GLN A 16 -1.47 2.76 -4.62
N VAL A 17 -0.77 1.77 -4.07
CA VAL A 17 -0.36 1.75 -2.66
C VAL A 17 0.57 2.91 -2.34
N ASN A 18 1.60 3.15 -3.16
CA ASN A 18 2.53 4.26 -2.92
C ASN A 18 1.80 5.60 -2.87
N LYS A 19 0.92 5.89 -3.85
CA LYS A 19 0.11 7.11 -3.88
C LYS A 19 -0.72 7.28 -2.61
N LEU A 20 -1.38 6.20 -2.17
CA LEU A 20 -2.20 6.23 -0.96
C LEU A 20 -1.36 6.48 0.31
N LEU A 21 -0.22 5.81 0.43
CA LEU A 21 0.67 5.97 1.58
C LEU A 21 1.26 7.39 1.66
N VAL A 22 1.63 7.97 0.51
CA VAL A 22 2.10 9.35 0.43
C VAL A 22 0.99 10.32 0.86
N GLU A 23 -0.23 10.15 0.36
CA GLU A 23 -1.39 10.95 0.75
C GLU A 23 -1.62 10.91 2.28
N ILE A 24 -1.62 9.71 2.87
CA ILE A 24 -1.80 9.54 4.31
C ILE A 24 -0.64 10.17 5.11
N ALA A 25 0.59 10.03 4.63
CA ALA A 25 1.75 10.65 5.27
C ALA A 25 1.65 12.19 5.21
N SER A 26 1.27 12.76 4.07
CA SER A 26 1.05 14.20 3.91
C SER A 26 -0.05 14.73 4.82
N ILE A 27 -1.15 14.00 4.95
CA ILE A 27 -2.25 14.36 5.86
C ILE A 27 -1.80 14.33 7.31
N SER A 28 -0.96 13.35 7.69
CA SER A 28 -0.50 13.19 9.07
C SER A 28 0.35 14.36 9.58
N VAL A 29 0.99 15.11 8.68
CA VAL A 29 1.79 16.30 9.00
C VAL A 29 1.03 17.60 8.81
N SER A 30 -0.25 17.54 8.41
CA SER A 30 -1.13 18.70 8.29
C SER A 30 -1.60 19.18 9.67
N ASP A 31 -1.95 20.46 9.77
CA ASP A 31 -2.52 21.07 10.98
C ASP A 31 -3.80 20.37 11.45
N GLN A 32 -4.56 19.78 10.51
CA GLN A 32 -5.75 18.97 10.79
C GLN A 32 -5.62 17.62 10.09
N PRO A 33 -5.01 16.60 10.72
CA PRO A 33 -4.81 15.29 10.12
C PRO A 33 -6.13 14.52 10.15
N LYS A 34 -7.08 14.90 9.29
CA LYS A 34 -8.39 14.25 9.15
C LYS A 34 -8.26 12.98 8.36
N LEU A 35 -9.05 11.97 8.70
CA LEU A 35 -9.11 10.77 7.90
C LEU A 35 -9.68 11.11 6.50
N PRO A 36 -9.06 10.69 5.39
CA PRO A 36 -9.64 10.93 4.07
C PRO A 36 -11.04 10.32 3.95
N GLU A 37 -11.94 11.04 3.32
CA GLU A 37 -13.23 10.47 2.91
C GLU A 37 -12.98 9.30 1.95
N ASN A 38 -13.78 8.25 2.07
CA ASN A 38 -13.67 7.03 1.26
C ASN A 38 -12.37 6.23 1.45
N ILE A 39 -11.59 6.47 2.51
CA ILE A 39 -10.35 5.73 2.74
C ILE A 39 -10.59 4.21 2.86
N ALA A 40 -11.68 3.77 3.49
CA ALA A 40 -12.05 2.35 3.53
C ALA A 40 -12.36 1.79 2.13
N GLN A 41 -13.03 2.56 1.28
CA GLN A 41 -13.37 2.14 -0.09
C GLN A 41 -12.12 1.95 -0.95
N ARG A 42 -11.06 2.74 -0.68
CA ARG A 42 -9.77 2.63 -1.37
C ARG A 42 -8.86 1.57 -0.75
N ALA A 43 -8.82 1.49 0.59
CA ALA A 43 -7.89 0.63 1.30
C ALA A 43 -8.30 -0.85 1.29
N LEU A 44 -9.60 -1.17 1.33
CA LEU A 44 -10.08 -2.55 1.34
C LEU A 44 -9.72 -3.33 0.07
N PRO A 45 -9.94 -2.82 -1.16
CA PRO A 45 -9.51 -3.50 -2.38
C PRO A 45 -8.00 -3.73 -2.41
N LEU A 46 -7.21 -2.72 -2.03
CA LEU A 46 -5.75 -2.82 -1.99
C LEU A 46 -5.27 -3.88 -0.98
N ALA A 47 -5.93 -4.00 0.17
CA ALA A 47 -5.62 -5.02 1.16
C ALA A 47 -5.96 -6.44 0.67
N LYS A 48 -7.03 -6.60 -0.11
CA LYS A 48 -7.37 -7.88 -0.74
C LYS A 48 -6.31 -8.27 -1.77
N THR A 49 -5.88 -7.34 -2.61
CA THR A 49 -4.80 -7.58 -3.58
C THR A 49 -3.48 -7.93 -2.88
N ALA A 50 -3.14 -7.26 -1.77
CA ALA A 50 -1.96 -7.60 -0.97
C ALA A 50 -1.98 -9.07 -0.49
N LYS A 51 -3.16 -9.55 -0.05
CA LYS A 51 -3.35 -10.95 0.34
C LYS A 51 -3.16 -11.89 -0.86
N SER A 52 -3.75 -11.56 -2.01
CA SER A 52 -3.59 -12.36 -3.23
C SER A 52 -2.13 -12.42 -3.70
N ILE A 53 -1.36 -11.34 -3.54
CA ILE A 53 0.07 -11.29 -3.85
C ILE A 53 0.83 -12.26 -2.95
N GLN A 54 0.55 -12.26 -1.64
CA GLN A 54 1.19 -13.21 -0.71
C GLN A 54 0.88 -14.67 -1.03
N GLU A 55 -0.33 -14.96 -1.47
CA GLU A 55 -0.75 -16.33 -1.84
C GLU A 55 -0.12 -16.82 -3.16
N LYS A 56 0.40 -15.92 -4.01
CA LYS A 56 0.96 -16.20 -5.34
C LYS A 56 2.50 -16.18 -5.39
N ALA A 57 3.17 -16.41 -4.27
CA ALA A 57 4.61 -16.19 -4.02
C ALA A 57 5.60 -16.59 -5.15
N ASP A 58 5.24 -17.54 -6.02
CA ASP A 58 6.10 -18.06 -7.10
C ASP A 58 6.07 -17.27 -8.43
N SER A 59 5.22 -16.25 -8.60
CA SER A 59 5.08 -15.53 -9.89
C SER A 59 4.95 -14.02 -9.76
N LEU A 60 5.62 -13.43 -8.76
CA LEU A 60 5.53 -12.00 -8.48
C LEU A 60 6.64 -11.20 -9.17
N ILE A 61 6.27 -10.04 -9.73
CA ILE A 61 7.25 -8.99 -10.05
C ILE A 61 7.82 -8.37 -8.77
N ILE A 62 7.02 -8.35 -7.72
CA ILE A 62 7.43 -7.86 -6.41
C ILE A 62 8.55 -8.77 -5.90
N PRO A 63 9.73 -8.23 -5.59
CA PRO A 63 10.83 -9.02 -5.04
C PRO A 63 10.40 -9.83 -3.81
N SER A 64 10.87 -11.07 -3.69
CA SER A 64 10.52 -11.98 -2.59
C SER A 64 10.91 -11.41 -1.21
N ASP A 65 11.99 -10.62 -1.15
CA ASP A 65 12.42 -9.86 0.04
C ASP A 65 11.43 -8.75 0.45
N SER A 66 10.48 -8.42 -0.42
CA SER A 66 9.48 -7.38 -0.24
C SER A 66 8.12 -7.93 0.20
N LEU A 67 7.96 -9.25 0.38
CA LEU A 67 6.73 -9.86 0.90
C LEU A 67 6.38 -9.39 2.32
N GLU A 68 7.40 -9.15 3.16
CA GLU A 68 7.21 -8.56 4.49
C GLU A 68 6.62 -7.15 4.38
N TRP A 69 7.06 -6.37 3.39
CA TRP A 69 6.49 -5.05 3.11
C TRP A 69 5.03 -5.16 2.66
N VAL A 70 4.69 -6.11 1.79
CA VAL A 70 3.29 -6.37 1.38
C VAL A 70 2.39 -6.67 2.58
N GLU A 71 2.87 -7.46 3.55
CA GLU A 71 2.12 -7.71 4.79
C GLU A 71 1.91 -6.45 5.62
N LYS A 72 2.98 -5.65 5.80
CA LYS A 72 2.90 -4.40 6.56
C LYS A 72 1.93 -3.40 5.91
N VAL A 73 1.94 -3.31 4.58
CA VAL A 73 0.97 -2.51 3.81
C VAL A 73 -0.45 -3.03 4.05
N ARG A 74 -0.67 -4.34 3.93
CA ARG A 74 -1.99 -4.96 4.16
C ARG A 74 -2.54 -4.61 5.54
N GLN A 75 -1.72 -4.74 6.58
CA GLN A 75 -2.10 -4.41 7.96
C GLN A 75 -2.48 -2.93 8.09
N LEU A 76 -1.66 -2.03 7.55
CA LEU A 76 -1.95 -0.59 7.57
C LEU A 76 -3.27 -0.25 6.86
N LEU A 77 -3.53 -0.84 5.70
CA LEU A 77 -4.77 -0.63 4.94
C LEU A 77 -6.00 -1.11 5.72
N LEU A 78 -5.88 -2.20 6.46
CA LEU A 78 -6.94 -2.68 7.36
C LEU A 78 -7.13 -1.75 8.55
N ASP A 79 -6.05 -1.24 9.15
CA ASP A 79 -6.13 -0.26 10.24
C ASP A 79 -6.80 1.04 9.79
N LEU A 80 -6.47 1.54 8.59
CA LEU A 80 -7.13 2.68 7.94
C LEU A 80 -8.62 2.42 7.70
N SER A 81 -8.96 1.24 7.20
CA SER A 81 -10.35 0.85 6.94
C SER A 81 -11.15 0.79 8.25
N ARG A 82 -10.56 0.21 9.31
CA ARG A 82 -11.17 0.17 10.64
C ARG A 82 -11.36 1.55 11.23
N ALA A 83 -10.36 2.43 11.12
CA ALA A 83 -10.46 3.81 11.60
C ALA A 83 -11.60 4.56 10.90
N SER A 84 -11.76 4.35 9.59
CA SER A 84 -12.85 4.93 8.81
C SER A 84 -14.21 4.38 9.19
N LEU A 85 -14.33 3.07 9.41
CA LEU A 85 -15.60 2.42 9.76
C LEU A 85 -16.01 2.67 11.20
N ALA A 86 -15.06 3.02 12.06
CA ALA A 86 -15.30 3.44 13.44
C ALA A 86 -15.59 4.95 13.56
N ASP A 87 -15.80 5.64 12.43
CA ASP A 87 -16.05 7.09 12.35
C ASP A 87 -15.00 7.92 13.11
N ILE A 88 -13.74 7.48 13.11
CA ILE A 88 -12.65 8.21 13.77
C ILE A 88 -12.32 9.44 12.92
N PRO A 89 -12.55 10.67 13.42
CA PRO A 89 -12.44 11.87 12.61
C PRO A 89 -10.98 12.27 12.31
N ARG A 90 -10.04 11.74 13.09
CA ARG A 90 -8.61 12.07 13.03
C ARG A 90 -7.79 10.85 12.66
N LEU A 91 -6.85 11.04 11.74
CA LEU A 91 -5.84 10.04 11.41
C LEU A 91 -4.97 9.75 12.64
N PRO A 92 -4.85 8.49 13.07
CA PRO A 92 -3.94 8.10 14.13
C PRO A 92 -2.48 8.45 13.77
N VAL A 93 -1.75 9.05 14.72
CA VAL A 93 -0.34 9.49 14.52
C VAL A 93 0.57 8.34 14.10
N SER A 94 0.34 7.14 14.64
CA SER A 94 1.09 5.93 14.30
C SER A 94 0.89 5.51 12.84
N ILE A 95 -0.26 5.79 12.24
CA ILE A 95 -0.56 5.49 10.84
C ILE A 95 0.25 6.40 9.91
N GLY A 96 0.36 7.70 10.21
CA GLY A 96 1.15 8.64 9.42
C GLY A 96 2.62 8.24 9.26
N GLN A 97 3.28 7.97 10.39
CA GLN A 97 4.69 7.54 10.41
C GLN A 97 4.90 6.22 9.66
N ARG A 98 4.01 5.23 9.89
CA ARG A 98 4.06 3.94 9.19
C ARG A 98 3.86 4.12 7.68
N SER A 99 2.92 4.96 7.27
CA SER A 99 2.68 5.26 5.85
C SER A 99 3.91 5.84 5.17
N LEU A 100 4.62 6.76 5.83
CA LEU A 100 5.83 7.36 5.27
C LEU A 100 6.93 6.32 5.04
N VAL A 101 7.19 5.44 6.03
CA VAL A 101 8.20 4.37 5.91
C VAL A 101 7.83 3.42 4.77
N LEU A 102 6.56 3.00 4.73
CA LEU A 102 6.06 2.09 3.71
C LEU A 102 6.08 2.72 2.31
N ALA A 103 5.82 4.02 2.17
CA ALA A 103 5.88 4.74 0.89
C ALA A 103 7.30 4.76 0.33
N LYS A 104 8.31 5.01 1.18
CA LYS A 104 9.72 4.96 0.77
C LYS A 104 10.11 3.58 0.27
N THR A 105 9.70 2.52 0.98
CA THR A 105 9.96 1.15 0.52
C THR A 105 9.24 0.84 -0.79
N ALA A 106 8.00 1.31 -0.96
CA ALA A 106 7.25 1.16 -2.21
C ALA A 106 7.97 1.83 -3.39
N GLN A 107 8.55 3.02 -3.18
CA GLN A 107 9.36 3.70 -4.20
C GLN A 107 10.60 2.88 -4.56
N ASN A 108 11.35 2.39 -3.57
CA ASN A 108 12.51 1.53 -3.81
C ASN A 108 12.14 0.24 -4.59
N ILE A 109 10.96 -0.34 -4.33
CA ILE A 109 10.46 -1.50 -5.08
C ILE A 109 10.20 -1.10 -6.53
N LYS A 110 9.56 0.04 -6.78
CA LYS A 110 9.33 0.55 -8.14
C LYS A 110 10.65 0.75 -8.90
N ASP A 111 11.65 1.34 -8.24
CA ASP A 111 12.96 1.59 -8.85
C ASP A 111 13.65 0.26 -9.22
N LYS A 112 13.67 -0.72 -8.30
CA LYS A 112 14.21 -2.08 -8.55
C LYS A 112 13.47 -2.81 -9.69
N VAL A 113 12.15 -2.64 -9.78
CA VAL A 113 11.33 -3.26 -10.84
C VAL A 113 11.57 -2.59 -12.20
N ALA A 114 11.83 -1.28 -12.22
CA ALA A 114 12.17 -0.55 -13.44
C ALA A 114 13.57 -0.91 -13.96
N GLU A 115 14.54 -1.08 -13.07
CA GLU A 115 15.91 -1.50 -13.42
C GLU A 115 15.96 -2.90 -14.06
N LYS A 116 15.12 -3.85 -13.60
CA LYS A 116 15.04 -5.20 -14.19
C LYS A 116 14.42 -5.27 -15.59
N LYS A 117 13.84 -4.17 -16.09
CA LYS A 117 13.21 -4.10 -17.43
C LYS A 117 14.17 -3.62 -18.52
N TYR A 118 15.41 -3.27 -18.17
CA TYR A 118 16.50 -2.90 -19.09
C TYR A 118 17.58 -3.98 -19.11
#